data_AF-A0A941UX57-F1
#
_entry.id   AF-A0A941UX57-F1
#
_cell.length_a   1.000
_cell.length_b   1.000
_cell.length_c   1.000
_cell.angle_alpha   90.00
_cell.angle_beta   90.00
_cell.angle_gamma   90.00
#
_symmetry.space_group_name_H-M   'P 1'
#
loop_
_entity.id
_entity.type
_entity.pdbx_description
1 polymer ?
#
loop_
_entity_poly.entity_id
_entity_poly.type
_entity_poly.pdbx_seq_one_letter_code
_entity_poly.pdbx_strand_id
1 'polypeptide(L)' 'MEARSSGGQPAPRRATRSVRVGPVVIGSPAPVVVQSMTNTDTADPIATAIQVAQLARAGSEIVRITVNTQEAAQAVP' A
#
# COMPACT_ATOMS: atom_id res chain seq x y z
N MET A 1 -38.44 13.78 -11.14
CA MET A 1 -37.81 14.80 -10.26
C MET A 1 -36.73 14.06 -9.45
N GLU A 2 -35.53 13.99 -10.00
CA GLU A 2 -34.36 13.39 -9.34
C GLU A 2 -33.92 14.25 -8.16
N ALA A 3 -33.65 13.62 -7.03
CA ALA A 3 -32.74 14.16 -6.02
C ALA A 3 -31.66 13.11 -5.75
N ARG A 4 -30.51 13.31 -6.42
CA ARG A 4 -29.28 12.55 -6.23
C ARG A 4 -28.64 12.91 -4.88
N SER A 5 -27.92 11.92 -4.33
CA SER A 5 -26.72 12.06 -3.50
C SER A 5 -26.86 12.65 -2.09
N SER A 6 -26.97 11.76 -1.09
CA SER A 6 -26.34 11.97 0.21
C SER A 6 -24.93 11.36 0.19
N GLY A 7 -23.98 12.01 -0.48
CA GLY A 7 -22.57 11.69 -0.35
C GLY A 7 -22.11 12.01 1.07
N GLY A 8 -21.98 10.99 1.92
CA GLY A 8 -21.46 11.15 3.27
C GLY A 8 -20.02 11.66 3.22
N GLN A 9 -19.77 12.84 3.77
CA GLN A 9 -18.41 13.33 3.96
C GLN A 9 -17.64 12.34 4.84
N PRO A 10 -16.39 11.95 4.48
CA PRO A 10 -15.61 11.07 5.31
C PRO A 10 -15.37 11.72 6.69
N ALA A 11 -15.62 10.94 7.75
CA ALA A 11 -15.40 11.40 9.12
C ALA A 11 -13.94 11.88 9.31
N PRO A 12 -13.71 12.87 10.19
CA PRO A 12 -12.37 13.36 10.46
C PRO A 12 -11.47 12.22 10.96
N ARG A 13 -10.22 12.20 10.46
CA ARG A 13 -9.26 11.15 10.80
C ARG A 13 -8.93 11.19 12.30
N ARG A 14 -8.95 10.02 12.95
CA ARG A 14 -8.54 9.87 14.36
C ARG A 14 -7.09 10.34 14.56
N ALA A 15 -6.83 11.11 15.61
CA ALA A 15 -5.47 11.45 16.03
C ALA A 15 -4.69 10.17 16.41
N THR A 16 -3.51 9.99 15.83
CA THR A 16 -2.63 8.83 16.01
C THR A 16 -1.15 9.23 16.01
N ARG A 17 -0.28 8.41 16.59
CA ARG A 17 1.17 8.61 16.43
C ARG A 17 1.55 8.53 14.94
N SER A 18 2.36 9.48 14.47
CA SER A 18 2.96 9.42 13.13
C SER A 18 4.14 8.45 13.11
N VAL A 19 4.21 7.62 12.07
CA VAL A 19 5.27 6.63 11.83
C VAL A 19 5.80 6.80 10.42
N ARG A 20 7.12 6.61 10.23
CA ARG A 20 7.76 6.61 8.91
C ARG A 20 7.93 5.19 8.40
N VAL A 21 7.55 4.96 7.14
CA VAL A 21 7.80 3.74 6.38
C VAL A 21 8.59 4.13 5.15
N GLY A 22 9.92 3.95 5.20
CA GLY A 22 10.82 4.55 4.21
C GLY A 22 10.62 6.07 4.13
N PRO A 23 10.36 6.64 2.93
CA PRO A 23 10.08 8.07 2.77
C PRO A 23 8.64 8.48 3.12
N VAL A 24 7.72 7.53 3.35
CA VAL A 24 6.29 7.80 3.55
C VAL A 24 5.97 8.00 5.03
N VAL A 25 5.18 9.02 5.37
CA VAL A 25 4.70 9.29 6.74
C VAL A 25 3.24 8.84 6.86
N ILE A 26 2.93 7.99 7.83
CA ILE A 26 1.58 7.51 8.13
C ILE A 26 1.19 7.96 9.54
N GLY A 27 0.07 8.66 9.69
CA GLY A 27 -0.47 9.03 11.02
C GLY A 27 -0.70 10.53 11.20
N SER A 28 -1.62 10.89 12.09
CA SER A 28 -2.12 12.26 12.35
C SER A 28 -2.14 13.22 11.15
N PRO A 29 -1.19 14.19 10.99
CA PRO A 29 -1.29 15.24 9.97
C PRO A 29 -1.03 14.75 8.54
N ALA A 30 -0.52 13.53 8.37
CA ALA A 30 -0.22 12.99 7.05
C ALA A 30 -1.50 12.52 6.33
N PRO A 31 -1.59 12.71 5.00
CA PRO A 31 -2.68 12.16 4.17
C PRO A 31 -2.88 10.65 4.35
N VAL A 32 -4.05 10.15 3.96
CA VAL A 32 -4.30 8.70 3.92
C VAL A 32 -3.50 8.12 2.76
N VAL A 33 -2.65 7.15 3.07
CA VAL A 33 -1.73 6.51 2.12
C VAL A 33 -2.39 5.31 1.46
N VAL A 34 -2.28 5.20 0.14
CA VAL A 34 -2.76 4.05 -0.64
C VAL A 34 -1.73 2.93 -0.60
N GLN A 35 -2.14 1.75 -0.15
CA GLN A 35 -1.29 0.57 -0.09
C GLN A 35 -1.84 -0.55 -0.96
N SER A 36 -0.96 -1.42 -1.45
CA SER A 36 -1.33 -2.62 -2.20
C SER A 36 -0.47 -3.81 -1.80
N MET A 37 -0.79 -5.00 -2.30
CA MET A 37 -0.04 -6.22 -2.04
C MET A 37 0.14 -6.99 -3.36
N THR A 38 1.33 -7.55 -3.57
CA THR A 38 1.58 -8.44 -4.71
C THR A 38 0.83 -9.77 -4.55
N ASN A 39 0.59 -10.44 -5.67
CA ASN A 39 0.05 -11.81 -5.70
C ASN A 39 0.97 -12.79 -6.44
N THR A 40 2.16 -12.35 -6.83
CA THR A 40 3.24 -13.20 -7.34
C THR A 40 3.85 -14.05 -6.23
N ASP A 41 4.51 -15.15 -6.61
CA ASP A 41 5.41 -15.85 -5.70
C ASP A 41 6.64 -14.98 -5.45
N THR A 42 6.87 -14.58 -4.20
CA THR A 42 8.01 -13.75 -3.82
C THR A 42 9.35 -14.45 -4.08
N ALA A 43 9.38 -15.78 -4.16
CA ALA A 43 10.57 -16.52 -4.57
C ALA A 43 10.96 -16.28 -6.05
N ASP A 44 10.04 -15.73 -6.87
CA ASP A 44 10.35 -15.14 -8.18
C ASP A 44 10.55 -13.62 -8.03
N PRO A 45 11.82 -13.15 -7.92
CA PRO A 45 12.11 -11.74 -7.71
C PRO A 45 11.78 -10.89 -8.93
N ILE A 46 11.85 -11.44 -10.14
CA ILE A 46 11.61 -10.68 -11.38
C ILE A 46 10.11 -10.42 -11.54
N ALA A 47 9.28 -11.47 -11.43
CA ALA A 47 7.83 -11.30 -11.49
C ALA A 47 7.33 -10.34 -10.40
N THR A 48 7.86 -10.49 -9.18
CA THR A 48 7.51 -9.63 -8.05
C THR A 48 7.92 -8.18 -8.27
N ALA A 49 9.14 -7.92 -8.75
CA ALA A 49 9.61 -6.57 -9.06
C ALA A 49 8.78 -5.89 -10.17
N ILE A 50 8.40 -6.65 -11.21
CA ILE A 50 7.53 -6.15 -12.29
C ILE A 50 6.16 -5.74 -11.72
N GLN A 51 5.56 -6.57 -10.88
CA GLN A 51 4.26 -6.26 -10.30
C GLN A 51 4.34 -5.08 -9.32
N VAL A 52 5.39 -4.99 -8.50
CA VAL A 52 5.64 -3.82 -7.64
C VAL A 52 5.69 -2.53 -8.47
N ALA A 53 6.41 -2.55 -9.60
CA ALA A 53 6.49 -1.41 -10.51
C ALA A 53 5.12 -1.05 -11.12
N GLN A 54 4.31 -2.05 -11.48
CA GLN A 54 2.94 -1.82 -11.98
C GLN A 54 2.04 -1.19 -10.92
N LEU A 55 2.07 -1.69 -9.68
CA LEU A 55 1.29 -1.14 -8.57
C LEU A 55 1.72 0.28 -8.24
N ALA A 56 3.03 0.56 -8.22
CA ALA A 56 3.55 1.92 -8.02
C ALA A 56 3.08 2.88 -9.12
N ARG A 57 3.14 2.46 -10.40
CA ARG A 57 2.63 3.25 -11.54
C ARG A 57 1.12 3.47 -11.48
N ALA A 58 0.37 2.55 -10.88
CA ALA A 58 -1.07 2.69 -10.65
C ALA A 58 -1.41 3.62 -9.47
N GLY A 59 -0.40 4.14 -8.75
CA GLY A 59 -0.59 5.06 -7.63
C GLY A 59 -0.47 4.44 -6.24
N SER A 60 0.01 3.20 -6.13
CA SER A 60 0.33 2.61 -4.82
C SER A 60 1.55 3.30 -4.21
N GLU A 61 1.38 3.84 -3.01
CA GLU A 61 2.46 4.52 -2.27
C GLU A 61 3.29 3.52 -1.44
N ILE A 62 2.68 2.41 -1.04
CA ILE A 62 3.35 1.31 -0.32
C ILE A 62 2.87 -0.03 -0.89
N VAL A 63 3.81 -0.87 -1.32
CA VAL A 63 3.52 -2.23 -1.78
C VAL A 63 4.04 -3.24 -0.75
N ARG A 64 3.18 -4.18 -0.37
CA ARG A 64 3.52 -5.33 0.48
C ARG A 64 3.78 -6.56 -0.38
N ILE A 65 4.66 -7.42 0.10
CA ILE A 65 4.94 -8.74 -0.47
C ILE A 65 4.79 -9.82 0.60
N THR A 66 4.46 -11.04 0.22
CA THR A 66 4.38 -12.18 1.15
C THR A 66 5.78 -12.71 1.43
N VAL A 67 6.10 -13.03 2.69
CA VAL A 67 7.31 -13.80 3.04
C VAL A 67 6.87 -14.95 3.92
N ASN A 68 6.68 -16.11 3.30
CA ASN A 68 6.13 -17.32 3.93
C ASN A 68 7.09 -18.52 3.88
N THR A 69 8.17 -18.42 3.11
CA THR A 69 9.22 -19.45 3.00
C THR A 69 10.60 -18.83 3.12
N GLN A 70 11.63 -19.68 3.32
CA GLN A 70 13.01 -19.22 3.40
C GLN A 70 13.49 -18.66 2.05
N GLU A 71 13.05 -19.27 0.95
CA GLU A 71 13.38 -18.83 -0.42
C GLU A 71 12.79 -17.44 -0.70
N ALA A 72 11.52 -17.22 -0.30
CA ALA A 72 10.91 -15.90 -0.38
C ALA A 72 11.65 -14.85 0.47
N ALA A 73 12.15 -15.25 1.66
CA ALA A 73 12.94 -14.37 2.50
C ALA A 73 14.30 -14.04 1.87
N GLN A 74 14.95 -15.00 1.23
CA GLN A 74 16.24 -14.80 0.53
C GLN A 74 16.12 -13.90 -0.71
N ALA A 75 14.95 -13.88 -1.34
CA ALA A 75 14.67 -12.99 -2.48
C ALA A 75 14.49 -11.51 -2.08
N VAL A 76 14.40 -11.22 -0.78
CA VAL A 76 14.26 -9.86 -0.22
C VAL A 76 15.56 -9.48 0.48
N PRO A 77 16.41 -8.62 -0.12
CA PRO A 77 17.69 -8.21 0.46
C PRO A 77 17.58 -7.21 1.62
#